data_AF-A0A0F9CY20-F1
#
_entry.id   AF-A0A0F9CY20-F1
#
_cell.length_a   1.000
_cell.length_b   1.000
_cell.length_c   1.000
_cell.angle_alpha   90.00
_cell.angle_beta   90.00
_cell.angle_gamma   90.00
#
_symmetry.space_group_name_H-M   'P 1'
#
loop_
_entity.id
_entity.type
_entity.pdbx_description
1 polymer ?
#
loop_
_entity_poly.entity_id
_entity_poly.type
_entity_poly.pdbx_seq_one_letter_code
_entity_poly.pdbx_strand_id
1 'polypeptide(L)'
;IYDIVEEQVPEKRNSFVQIGRRGGGMGGEAQNVGSVWLFLQDLEDRDRSVEEVIADLREHTTDIPGARIRFSTESHGGMGGSSGLTVSIKGYDLKQGKEIAQKMKAIMDDIEIVTDVRISREEGLPEYRILVDRKRAAQYGLTVAQVGNSIKRAFAGESAANVILGGEEVAINVRLKKEDRLTHRDLNLIAIDTPIGVQVPLSNLVNIEKGYGPVKIEREGQQRVININANVRGDMKKAVDLIKKAARKVTLPQGFTIIYGGSWEDLQKTLIDLAMVMLLALILVYLIMAAQFESLIHPLIIMATIPFGLIGVVLILIATGTSVSVVVLIGIIMMAGIVVNNAIILVDRINQLKRTGVEPIRAVMEAARRRLRTILITTGDISKAATCTNPKMFSLSAAL
;
A
#
# COMPACT_ATOMS: atom_id res chain seq x y z
N ILE A 1 -11.84 -5.12 -23.64
CA ILE A 1 -11.57 -4.26 -22.44
C ILE A 1 -11.82 -2.80 -22.78
N TYR A 2 -11.12 -2.24 -23.77
CA TYR A 2 -11.36 -0.86 -24.21
C TYR A 2 -12.85 -0.64 -24.56
N ASP A 3 -13.43 -1.54 -25.36
CA ASP A 3 -14.83 -1.43 -25.78
C ASP A 3 -15.80 -1.53 -24.60
N ILE A 4 -15.53 -2.41 -23.63
CA ILE A 4 -16.33 -2.55 -22.40
C ILE A 4 -16.31 -1.25 -21.59
N VAL A 5 -15.16 -0.60 -21.50
CA VAL A 5 -15.01 0.69 -20.80
C VAL A 5 -15.78 1.79 -21.53
N GLU A 6 -15.75 1.82 -22.86
CA GLU A 6 -16.53 2.80 -23.63
C GLU A 6 -18.03 2.61 -23.49
N GLU A 7 -18.50 1.36 -23.47
CA GLU A 7 -19.92 1.05 -23.41
C GLU A 7 -20.49 1.23 -22.00
N GLN A 8 -19.77 0.78 -20.97
CA GLN A 8 -20.29 0.71 -19.59
C GLN A 8 -19.98 1.96 -18.75
N VAL A 9 -19.15 2.89 -19.23
CA VAL A 9 -18.74 4.09 -18.46
C VAL A 9 -18.98 5.38 -19.26
N PRO A 10 -20.24 5.77 -19.48
CA PRO A 10 -20.58 7.04 -20.14
C PRO A 10 -20.08 8.27 -19.38
N GLU A 11 -19.83 8.17 -18.07
CA GLU A 11 -19.36 9.25 -17.21
C GLU A 11 -17.83 9.45 -17.28
N LYS A 12 -17.12 8.72 -18.15
CA LYS A 12 -15.70 8.96 -18.34
C LYS A 12 -15.50 10.28 -19.09
N ARG A 13 -14.53 11.06 -18.62
CA ARG A 13 -14.02 12.24 -19.31
C ARG A 13 -12.94 11.85 -20.31
N ASN A 14 -11.91 11.15 -19.84
CA ASN A 14 -10.76 10.71 -20.65
C ASN A 14 -10.32 9.30 -20.24
N SER A 15 -9.72 8.56 -21.19
CA SER A 15 -9.07 7.27 -20.91
C SER A 15 -7.70 7.18 -21.56
N PHE A 16 -6.71 6.68 -20.84
CA PHE A 16 -5.35 6.42 -21.35
C PHE A 16 -5.03 4.94 -21.21
N VAL A 17 -4.44 4.35 -22.25
CA VAL A 17 -4.05 2.94 -22.25
C VAL A 17 -2.55 2.83 -22.47
N GLN A 18 -1.87 2.04 -21.66
CA GLN A 18 -0.46 1.71 -21.83
C GLN A 18 -0.28 0.19 -21.74
N ILE A 19 0.38 -0.39 -22.74
CA ILE A 19 0.68 -1.83 -22.80
C ILE A 19 2.20 -2.01 -22.74
N GLY A 20 2.66 -3.05 -22.06
CA GLY A 20 4.08 -3.41 -22.04
C GLY A 20 4.88 -2.79 -20.89
N ARG A 21 4.24 -1.99 -20.02
CA ARG A 21 4.91 -1.30 -18.90
C ARG A 21 4.06 -1.36 -17.63
N ARG A 22 4.70 -1.62 -16.49
CA ARG A 22 4.03 -1.76 -15.18
C ARG A 22 4.09 -0.45 -14.40
N GLY A 23 3.01 0.35 -14.44
CA GLY A 23 2.90 1.64 -13.74
C GLY A 23 3.33 2.84 -14.60
N GLY A 24 3.10 4.06 -14.10
CA GLY A 24 3.53 5.32 -14.73
C GLY A 24 5.05 5.38 -14.94
N GLY A 25 5.58 6.45 -15.55
CA GLY A 25 6.92 6.58 -16.18
C GLY A 25 8.19 6.00 -15.51
N MET A 26 8.13 5.49 -14.26
CA MET A 26 9.18 4.72 -13.57
C MET A 26 8.94 3.19 -13.54
N GLY A 27 7.89 2.70 -14.20
CA GLY A 27 7.54 1.29 -14.27
C GLY A 27 8.50 0.44 -15.10
N GLY A 28 8.82 -0.77 -14.61
CA GLY A 28 9.60 -1.76 -15.36
C GLY A 28 8.84 -2.31 -16.58
N GLU A 29 9.58 -2.74 -17.61
CA GLU A 29 9.01 -3.38 -18.79
C GLU A 29 8.36 -4.73 -18.41
N ALA A 30 7.13 -4.95 -18.86
CA ALA A 30 6.42 -6.21 -18.68
C ALA A 30 5.49 -6.44 -19.88
N GLN A 31 5.90 -7.35 -20.78
CA GLN A 31 5.19 -7.61 -22.05
C GLN A 31 3.78 -8.19 -21.88
N ASN A 32 3.46 -8.72 -20.69
CA ASN A 32 2.19 -9.32 -20.32
C ASN A 32 1.32 -8.41 -19.42
N VAL A 33 1.61 -7.12 -19.34
CA VAL A 33 0.90 -6.17 -18.48
C VAL A 33 0.38 -4.98 -19.30
N GLY A 34 -0.87 -4.62 -19.07
CA GLY A 34 -1.48 -3.38 -19.56
C GLY A 34 -2.09 -2.60 -18.40
N SER A 35 -2.09 -1.28 -18.52
CA SER A 35 -2.70 -0.33 -17.58
C SER A 35 -3.69 0.55 -18.34
N VAL A 36 -4.87 0.75 -17.75
CA VAL A 36 -5.91 1.65 -18.27
C VAL A 36 -6.22 2.67 -17.18
N TRP A 37 -5.95 3.95 -17.45
CA TRP A 37 -6.34 5.05 -16.57
C TRP A 37 -7.66 5.62 -17.05
N LEU A 38 -8.63 5.71 -16.15
CA LEU A 38 -9.95 6.28 -16.40
C LEU A 38 -10.10 7.53 -15.54
N PHE A 39 -10.36 8.65 -16.19
CA PHE A 39 -10.70 9.91 -15.54
C PHE A 39 -12.21 10.09 -15.65
N LEU A 40 -12.91 10.08 -14.53
CA LEU A 40 -14.37 10.29 -14.47
C LEU A 40 -14.68 11.79 -14.42
N GLN A 41 -15.90 12.15 -14.80
CA GLN A 41 -16.46 13.47 -14.51
C GLN A 41 -16.58 13.70 -13.00
N ASP A 42 -16.68 14.97 -12.59
CA ASP A 42 -16.83 15.34 -11.18
C ASP A 42 -18.09 14.72 -10.60
N LEU A 43 -18.11 14.44 -9.29
CA LEU A 43 -19.23 13.73 -8.65
C LEU A 43 -20.56 14.49 -8.76
N GLU A 44 -20.51 15.81 -8.96
CA GLU A 44 -21.70 16.66 -9.17
C GLU A 44 -22.35 16.43 -10.55
N ASP A 45 -21.58 15.98 -11.54
CA ASP A 45 -22.01 15.78 -12.93
C ASP A 45 -22.32 14.30 -13.25
N ARG A 46 -22.33 13.41 -12.24
CA ARG A 46 -22.59 11.97 -12.44
C ARG A 46 -23.44 11.35 -11.32
N ASP A 47 -24.24 10.36 -11.70
CA ASP A 47 -25.12 9.65 -10.77
C ASP A 47 -24.40 8.55 -9.99
N ARG A 48 -23.42 7.89 -10.61
CA ARG A 48 -22.70 6.76 -10.02
C ARG A 48 -21.44 7.20 -9.31
N SER A 49 -21.19 6.66 -8.12
CA SER A 49 -19.94 6.77 -7.36
C SER A 49 -18.79 5.99 -8.00
N VAL A 50 -17.55 6.23 -7.57
CA VAL A 50 -16.38 5.52 -8.11
C VAL A 50 -16.47 4.02 -7.80
N GLU A 51 -16.95 3.69 -6.61
CA GLU A 51 -17.14 2.34 -6.12
C GLU A 51 -18.17 1.56 -6.94
N GLU A 52 -19.26 2.21 -7.33
CA GLU A 52 -20.30 1.63 -8.20
C GLU A 52 -19.79 1.38 -9.61
N VAL A 53 -19.07 2.35 -10.20
CA VAL A 53 -18.43 2.17 -11.52
C VAL A 53 -17.43 1.01 -11.50
N ILE A 54 -16.65 0.88 -10.43
CA ILE A 54 -15.72 -0.26 -10.26
C ILE A 54 -16.46 -1.59 -10.09
N ALA A 55 -17.59 -1.60 -9.38
CA ALA A 55 -18.40 -2.81 -9.21
C ALA A 55 -18.97 -3.28 -10.54
N ASP A 56 -19.54 -2.36 -11.32
CA ASP A 56 -20.11 -2.60 -12.64
C ASP A 56 -19.07 -3.07 -13.67
N LEU A 57 -17.92 -2.38 -13.73
CA LEU A 57 -16.80 -2.82 -14.56
C LEU A 57 -16.28 -4.20 -14.14
N ARG A 58 -16.29 -4.55 -12.85
CA ARG A 58 -15.84 -5.86 -12.39
C ARG A 58 -16.76 -6.96 -12.88
N GLU A 59 -18.08 -6.74 -12.85
CA GLU A 59 -19.07 -7.69 -13.39
C GLU A 59 -18.82 -7.97 -14.87
N HIS A 60 -18.66 -6.92 -15.68
CA HIS A 60 -18.47 -7.03 -17.13
C HIS A 60 -17.07 -7.48 -17.58
N THR A 61 -16.10 -7.54 -16.67
CA THR A 61 -14.70 -7.90 -17.01
C THR A 61 -14.23 -9.22 -16.40
N THR A 62 -15.06 -9.89 -15.61
CA THR A 62 -14.71 -11.15 -14.94
C THR A 62 -14.51 -12.30 -15.93
N ASP A 63 -15.26 -12.31 -17.04
CA ASP A 63 -15.31 -13.44 -17.97
C ASP A 63 -14.25 -13.40 -19.09
N ILE A 64 -13.29 -12.47 -19.05
CA ILE A 64 -12.29 -12.34 -20.12
C ILE A 64 -11.21 -13.43 -19.96
N PRO A 65 -11.13 -14.43 -20.87
CA PRO A 65 -10.21 -15.54 -20.72
C PRO A 65 -8.75 -15.08 -20.79
N GLY A 66 -7.92 -15.54 -19.86
CA GLY A 66 -6.48 -15.23 -19.84
C GLY A 66 -6.12 -13.82 -19.37
N ALA A 67 -7.09 -12.95 -19.08
CA ALA A 67 -6.86 -11.62 -18.52
C ALA A 67 -7.18 -11.59 -17.02
N ARG A 68 -6.30 -10.96 -16.23
CA ARG A 68 -6.57 -10.65 -14.81
C ARG A 68 -6.65 -9.16 -14.65
N ILE A 69 -7.88 -8.64 -14.63
CA ILE A 69 -8.15 -7.20 -14.57
C ILE A 69 -8.15 -6.75 -13.11
N ARG A 70 -7.65 -5.53 -12.89
CA ARG A 70 -7.48 -4.93 -11.57
C ARG A 70 -8.05 -3.52 -11.60
N PHE A 71 -8.81 -3.19 -10.57
CA PHE A 71 -9.30 -1.84 -10.34
C PHE A 71 -8.59 -1.26 -9.12
N SER A 72 -8.10 -0.04 -9.26
CA SER A 72 -7.51 0.73 -8.19
C SER A 72 -7.93 2.17 -8.36
N THR A 73 -8.40 2.78 -7.28
CA THR A 73 -8.65 4.21 -7.23
C THR A 73 -7.36 4.91 -6.84
N GLU A 74 -6.76 5.66 -7.76
CA GLU A 74 -5.75 6.66 -7.41
C GLU A 74 -6.46 7.99 -7.20
N SER A 75 -6.66 8.38 -5.94
CA SER A 75 -7.03 9.75 -5.65
C SER A 75 -5.81 10.63 -5.93
N HIS A 76 -5.89 11.49 -6.94
CA HIS A 76 -4.90 12.56 -7.12
C HIS A 76 -4.87 13.40 -5.83
N GLY A 77 -3.77 13.34 -5.07
CA GLY A 77 -3.53 14.26 -3.96
C GLY A 77 -3.40 13.70 -2.53
N GLY A 78 -3.04 12.43 -2.31
CA GLY A 78 -2.79 11.95 -0.94
C GLY A 78 -1.73 10.87 -0.82
N MET A 79 -0.91 10.96 0.23
CA MET A 79 -0.11 9.86 0.81
C MET A 79 -1.02 8.74 1.36
N GLY A 80 -1.92 8.25 0.54
CA GLY A 80 -2.93 7.24 0.85
C GLY A 80 -3.19 6.43 -0.41
N GLY A 81 -2.13 5.86 -0.97
CA GLY A 81 -2.23 4.89 -2.05
C GLY A 81 -3.13 3.73 -1.62
N SER A 82 -3.90 3.20 -2.59
CA SER A 82 -4.76 2.00 -2.53
C SER A 82 -4.79 1.30 -1.17
N SER A 83 -5.96 1.19 -0.54
CA SER A 83 -6.23 0.48 0.73
C SER A 83 -5.92 -1.01 0.66
N GLY A 84 -4.63 -1.31 0.53
CA GLY A 84 -4.07 -2.60 0.26
C GLY A 84 -3.49 -3.19 1.52
N LEU A 85 -4.08 -4.28 1.99
CA LEU A 85 -3.44 -5.18 2.93
C LEU A 85 -2.40 -6.00 2.21
N THR A 86 -1.20 -6.09 2.79
CA THR A 86 -0.16 -7.01 2.32
C THR A 86 0.09 -8.06 3.39
N VAL A 87 -0.04 -9.34 3.05
CA VAL A 87 0.39 -10.45 3.88
C VAL A 87 1.66 -11.03 3.30
N SER A 88 2.78 -10.85 3.99
CA SER A 88 4.11 -11.23 3.55
C SER A 88 4.52 -12.55 4.20
N ILE A 89 4.81 -13.54 3.37
CA ILE A 89 5.38 -14.83 3.80
C ILE A 89 6.88 -14.78 3.58
N LYS A 90 7.65 -14.69 4.67
CA LYS A 90 9.13 -14.72 4.64
C LYS A 90 9.62 -16.14 4.86
N GLY A 91 10.56 -16.59 4.03
CA GLY A 91 11.19 -17.91 4.14
C GLY A 91 12.15 -18.21 2.98
N TYR A 92 13.07 -19.16 3.16
CA TYR A 92 14.12 -19.45 2.18
C TYR A 92 13.65 -20.35 1.02
N ASP A 93 12.76 -21.31 1.31
CA ASP A 93 12.25 -22.27 0.32
C ASP A 93 11.09 -21.65 -0.48
N LEU A 94 11.37 -21.40 -1.76
CA LEU A 94 10.42 -20.81 -2.69
C LEU A 94 9.25 -21.75 -3.03
N LYS A 95 9.43 -23.08 -2.99
CA LYS A 95 8.34 -24.03 -3.31
C LYS A 95 7.35 -24.09 -2.15
N GLN A 96 7.85 -24.34 -0.94
CA GLN A 96 7.02 -24.34 0.27
C GLN A 96 6.34 -22.99 0.49
N GLY A 97 7.06 -21.88 0.26
CA GLY A 97 6.47 -20.54 0.33
C GLY A 97 5.30 -20.35 -0.65
N LYS A 98 5.36 -20.92 -1.87
CA LYS A 98 4.24 -20.86 -2.83
C LYS A 98 3.02 -21.61 -2.31
N GLU A 99 3.20 -22.80 -1.74
CA GLU A 99 2.09 -23.59 -1.19
C GLU A 99 1.41 -22.88 -0.02
N ILE A 100 2.20 -22.30 0.90
CA ILE A 100 1.67 -21.51 2.01
C ILE A 100 0.92 -20.29 1.47
N ALA A 101 1.46 -19.60 0.46
CA ALA A 101 0.82 -18.45 -0.15
C ALA A 101 -0.50 -18.79 -0.83
N GLN A 102 -0.60 -19.96 -1.48
CA GLN A 102 -1.83 -20.44 -2.08
C GLN A 102 -2.89 -20.78 -1.03
N LYS A 103 -2.51 -21.45 0.06
CA LYS A 103 -3.41 -21.72 1.20
C LYS A 103 -3.92 -20.42 1.83
N MET A 104 -3.02 -19.47 2.07
CA MET A 104 -3.37 -18.15 2.61
C MET A 104 -4.26 -17.35 1.66
N LYS A 105 -3.99 -17.39 0.35
CA LYS A 105 -4.86 -16.76 -0.65
C LYS A 105 -6.28 -17.32 -0.57
N ALA A 106 -6.44 -18.64 -0.55
CA ALA A 106 -7.76 -19.28 -0.48
C ALA A 106 -8.53 -18.88 0.79
N ILE A 107 -7.82 -18.76 1.93
CA ILE A 107 -8.41 -18.28 3.19
C ILE A 107 -8.84 -16.81 3.09
N MET A 108 -8.03 -15.97 2.45
CA MET A 108 -8.33 -14.56 2.27
C MET A 108 -9.48 -14.33 1.28
N ASP A 109 -9.59 -15.17 0.24
CA ASP A 109 -10.69 -15.12 -0.73
C ASP A 109 -12.07 -15.44 -0.10
N ASP A 110 -12.10 -16.22 0.98
CA ASP A 110 -13.33 -16.60 1.71
C ASP A 110 -13.85 -15.47 2.63
N ILE A 111 -13.03 -14.44 2.88
CA ILE A 111 -13.40 -13.34 3.77
C ILE A 111 -14.07 -12.25 2.93
N GLU A 112 -15.38 -12.08 3.09
CA GLU A 112 -16.23 -11.16 2.31
C GLU A 112 -15.69 -9.71 2.23
N ILE A 113 -15.05 -9.22 3.30
CA ILE A 113 -14.53 -7.85 3.35
C ILE A 113 -13.18 -7.67 2.63
N VAL A 114 -12.56 -8.77 2.20
CA VAL A 114 -11.26 -8.80 1.54
C VAL A 114 -11.51 -9.09 0.06
N THR A 115 -11.06 -8.20 -0.82
CA THR A 115 -11.26 -8.33 -2.27
C THR A 115 -9.93 -8.30 -3.00
N ASP A 116 -9.91 -8.77 -4.25
CA ASP A 116 -8.73 -8.67 -5.12
C ASP A 116 -7.46 -9.36 -4.57
N VAL A 117 -7.59 -10.48 -3.84
CA VAL A 117 -6.45 -11.20 -3.25
C VAL A 117 -5.53 -11.76 -4.32
N ARG A 118 -4.25 -11.38 -4.25
CA ARG A 118 -3.26 -11.69 -5.27
C ARG A 118 -1.91 -11.99 -4.65
N ILE A 119 -1.32 -13.11 -5.06
CA ILE A 119 0.07 -13.42 -4.77
C ILE A 119 0.94 -12.60 -5.75
N SER A 120 1.92 -11.85 -5.24
CA SER A 120 2.85 -11.03 -6.03
C SER A 120 3.67 -11.85 -7.00
N ARG A 121 3.88 -13.12 -6.65
CA ARG A 121 4.63 -14.09 -7.45
C ARG A 121 3.79 -14.61 -8.62
N GLU A 122 4.20 -14.25 -9.82
CA GLU A 122 3.70 -14.84 -11.06
C GLU A 122 4.21 -16.28 -11.20
N GLU A 123 3.46 -17.12 -11.91
CA GLU A 123 3.95 -18.45 -12.26
C GLU A 123 5.22 -18.30 -13.08
N GLY A 124 6.20 -19.17 -12.83
CA GLY A 124 7.50 -19.05 -13.48
C GLY A 124 7.35 -19.09 -14.99
N LEU A 125 8.19 -18.33 -15.70
CA LEU A 125 8.23 -18.43 -17.15
C LEU A 125 8.90 -19.74 -17.56
N PRO A 126 8.44 -20.38 -18.64
CA PRO A 126 9.17 -21.51 -19.20
C PRO A 126 10.56 -21.04 -19.61
N GLU A 127 11.58 -21.75 -19.12
CA GLU A 127 12.98 -21.47 -19.41
C GLU A 127 13.68 -22.74 -19.89
N TYR A 128 14.71 -22.57 -20.72
CA TYR A 128 15.65 -23.62 -21.06
C TYR A 128 16.90 -23.44 -20.20
N ARG A 129 17.16 -24.41 -19.32
CA ARG A 129 18.37 -24.45 -18.50
C ARG A 129 19.48 -25.12 -19.27
N ILE A 130 20.53 -24.37 -19.55
CA ILE A 130 21.70 -24.85 -20.28
C ILE A 130 22.77 -25.23 -19.25
N LEU A 131 22.95 -26.53 -19.06
CA LEU A 131 23.91 -27.11 -18.12
C LEU A 131 25.18 -27.48 -18.89
N VAL A 132 26.24 -26.69 -18.71
CA VAL A 132 27.52 -26.94 -19.37
C VAL A 132 28.23 -28.14 -18.74
N ASP A 133 28.58 -29.13 -19.56
CA ASP A 133 29.45 -30.23 -19.14
C ASP A 133 30.89 -29.72 -19.07
N ARG A 134 31.33 -29.46 -17.84
CA ARG A 134 32.67 -28.93 -17.56
C ARG A 134 33.79 -29.87 -18.02
N LYS A 135 33.57 -31.19 -18.01
CA LYS A 135 34.60 -32.16 -18.40
C LYS A 135 34.80 -32.14 -19.91
N ARG A 136 33.69 -32.16 -20.66
CA ARG A 136 33.73 -32.07 -22.13
C ARG A 136 34.27 -30.72 -22.60
N ALA A 137 33.82 -29.62 -22.00
CA ALA A 137 34.34 -28.28 -22.32
C ALA A 137 35.86 -28.20 -22.12
N ALA A 138 36.40 -28.75 -21.02
CA ALA A 138 37.82 -28.75 -20.73
C ALA A 138 38.66 -29.55 -21.75
N GLN A 139 38.12 -30.65 -22.30
CA GLN A 139 38.81 -31.43 -23.35
C GLN A 139 39.04 -30.61 -24.63
N TYR A 140 38.19 -29.63 -24.90
CA TYR A 140 38.30 -28.70 -26.02
C TYR A 140 38.97 -27.37 -25.63
N GLY A 141 39.54 -27.26 -24.43
CA GLY A 141 40.17 -26.04 -23.93
C GLY A 141 39.18 -24.90 -23.65
N LEU A 142 37.89 -25.20 -23.51
CA LEU A 142 36.83 -24.22 -23.29
C LEU A 142 36.48 -24.07 -21.81
N THR A 143 36.32 -22.81 -21.39
CA THR A 143 35.75 -22.45 -20.09
C THR A 143 34.23 -22.33 -20.16
N VAL A 144 33.56 -22.48 -19.01
CA VAL A 144 32.09 -22.26 -18.91
C VAL A 144 31.71 -20.85 -19.37
N ALA A 145 32.56 -19.85 -19.08
CA ALA A 145 32.32 -18.47 -19.49
C ALA A 145 32.36 -18.30 -21.02
N GLN A 146 33.30 -18.95 -21.71
CA GLN A 146 33.37 -18.93 -23.18
C GLN A 146 32.14 -19.57 -23.82
N VAL A 147 31.69 -20.72 -23.31
CA VAL A 147 30.46 -21.38 -23.78
C VAL A 147 29.25 -20.46 -23.57
N GLY A 148 29.11 -19.87 -22.38
CA GLY A 148 28.03 -18.93 -22.06
C GLY A 148 28.01 -17.69 -22.95
N ASN A 149 29.17 -17.09 -23.22
CA ASN A 149 29.29 -15.92 -24.08
C ASN A 149 28.96 -16.23 -25.54
N SER A 150 29.33 -17.41 -26.04
CA SER A 150 28.95 -17.85 -27.39
C SER A 150 27.43 -18.02 -27.52
N ILE A 151 26.75 -18.57 -26.51
CA ILE A 151 25.28 -18.66 -26.47
C ILE A 151 24.66 -17.25 -26.44
N LYS A 152 25.19 -16.36 -25.58
CA LYS A 152 24.70 -14.98 -25.45
C LYS A 152 24.78 -14.23 -26.78
N ARG A 153 25.93 -14.27 -27.45
CA ARG A 153 26.14 -13.68 -28.78
C ARG A 153 25.15 -14.20 -29.81
N ALA A 154 24.94 -15.52 -29.84
CA ALA A 154 24.07 -16.15 -30.81
C ALA A 154 22.60 -15.72 -30.62
N PHE A 155 22.10 -15.74 -29.39
CA PHE A 155 20.68 -15.51 -29.09
C PHE A 155 20.32 -14.07 -28.76
N ALA A 156 20.92 -13.52 -27.70
CA ALA A 156 20.64 -12.17 -27.22
C ALA A 156 21.29 -11.10 -28.11
N GLY A 157 22.44 -11.45 -28.68
CA GLY A 157 23.29 -10.55 -29.43
C GLY A 157 24.35 -9.89 -28.57
N GLU A 158 25.33 -9.30 -29.25
CA GLU A 158 26.39 -8.50 -28.66
C GLU A 158 26.52 -7.20 -29.45
N SER A 159 26.67 -6.09 -28.74
CA SER A 159 26.95 -4.80 -29.39
C SER A 159 28.37 -4.87 -29.94
N ALA A 160 28.48 -4.82 -31.27
CA ALA A 160 29.76 -4.84 -31.97
C ALA A 160 30.37 -3.44 -32.07
N ALA A 161 29.53 -2.41 -32.19
CA ALA A 161 29.94 -1.02 -32.25
C ALA A 161 28.75 -0.11 -31.93
N ASN A 162 29.03 1.12 -31.51
CA ASN A 162 28.05 2.20 -31.49
C ASN A 162 28.37 3.19 -32.60
N VAL A 163 27.34 3.71 -33.27
CA VAL A 163 27.48 4.71 -34.34
C VAL A 163 26.58 5.89 -34.03
N ILE A 164 27.07 7.10 -34.28
CA ILE A 164 26.28 8.31 -34.13
C ILE A 164 25.50 8.56 -35.42
N LEU A 165 24.17 8.54 -35.34
CA LEU A 165 23.26 8.83 -36.44
C LEU A 165 22.35 9.98 -36.03
N GLY A 166 22.41 11.10 -36.74
CA GLY A 166 21.55 12.26 -36.44
C GLY A 166 21.80 12.92 -35.07
N GLY A 167 22.98 12.72 -34.48
CA GLY A 167 23.32 13.22 -33.14
C GLY A 167 22.94 12.27 -32.00
N GLU A 168 22.31 11.14 -32.30
CA GLU A 168 22.00 10.08 -31.32
C GLU A 168 22.98 8.91 -31.47
N GLU A 169 23.40 8.33 -30.35
CA GLU A 169 24.25 7.14 -30.33
C GLU A 169 23.39 5.88 -30.47
N VAL A 170 23.64 5.10 -31.52
CA VAL A 170 22.88 3.89 -31.87
C VAL A 170 23.80 2.66 -31.84
N ALA A 171 23.42 1.63 -31.07
CA ALA A 171 24.18 0.39 -30.96
C ALA A 171 23.92 -0.56 -32.15
N ILE A 172 25.00 -1.07 -32.75
CA ILE A 172 24.99 -2.13 -33.77
C ILE A 172 25.11 -3.48 -33.06
N ASN A 173 24.02 -4.23 -33.00
CA ASN A 173 23.98 -5.55 -32.38
C ASN A 173 24.15 -6.68 -33.42
N VAL A 174 25.11 -7.57 -33.20
CA VAL A 174 25.31 -8.78 -33.99
C VAL A 174 24.71 -9.97 -33.27
N ARG A 175 23.90 -10.77 -33.98
CA ARG A 175 23.20 -11.96 -33.47
C ARG A 175 22.78 -12.87 -34.63
N LEU A 176 22.45 -14.13 -34.33
CA LEU A 176 21.90 -15.04 -35.34
C LEU A 176 20.57 -14.51 -35.90
N LYS A 177 20.27 -14.92 -37.14
CA LYS A 177 18.98 -14.63 -37.79
C LYS A 177 17.84 -15.15 -36.93
N LYS A 178 16.67 -14.53 -37.08
CA LYS A 178 15.50 -14.88 -36.25
C LYS A 178 15.12 -16.36 -36.41
N GLU A 179 15.17 -16.89 -37.62
CA GLU A 179 14.87 -18.30 -37.93
C GLU A 179 15.78 -19.29 -37.19
N ASP A 180 17.06 -18.95 -37.02
CA ASP A 180 18.08 -19.83 -36.43
C ASP A 180 18.12 -19.78 -34.88
N ARG A 181 17.04 -19.29 -34.26
CA ARG A 181 16.96 -19.13 -32.79
C ARG A 181 15.53 -19.18 -32.24
N LEU A 182 14.60 -19.76 -32.98
CA LEU A 182 13.20 -19.87 -32.56
C LEU A 182 12.98 -21.04 -31.61
N THR A 183 13.80 -22.08 -31.75
CA THR A 183 13.60 -23.36 -31.09
C THR A 183 14.83 -23.81 -30.34
N HIS A 184 14.63 -24.69 -29.35
CA HIS A 184 15.73 -25.34 -28.64
C HIS A 184 16.61 -26.21 -29.55
N ARG A 185 16.13 -26.62 -30.72
CA ARG A 185 16.93 -27.40 -31.68
C ARG A 185 18.00 -26.53 -32.32
N ASP A 186 17.74 -25.24 -32.46
CA ASP A 186 18.67 -24.30 -33.08
C ASP A 186 19.90 -24.08 -32.17
N LEU A 187 19.76 -24.26 -30.85
CA LEU A 187 20.89 -24.32 -29.92
C LEU A 187 21.89 -25.43 -30.31
N ASN A 188 21.41 -26.55 -30.84
CA ASN A 188 22.28 -27.67 -31.21
C ASN A 188 23.13 -27.38 -32.46
N LEU A 189 22.73 -26.39 -33.26
CA LEU A 189 23.40 -26.00 -34.50
C LEU A 189 24.48 -24.92 -34.28
N ILE A 190 24.59 -24.38 -33.06
CA ILE A 190 25.63 -23.39 -32.74
C ILE A 190 26.99 -24.08 -32.69
N ALA A 191 27.88 -23.71 -33.60
CA ALA A 191 29.28 -24.07 -33.53
C ALA A 191 30.04 -23.10 -32.61
N ILE A 192 30.88 -23.65 -31.73
CA ILE A 192 31.80 -22.89 -30.89
C ILE A 192 33.21 -23.11 -31.39
N ASP A 193 33.90 -22.02 -31.71
CA ASP A 193 35.33 -22.04 -32.00
C ASP A 193 36.12 -22.37 -30.73
N THR A 194 36.95 -23.41 -30.82
CA THR A 194 37.84 -23.80 -29.72
C THR A 194 39.20 -23.11 -29.87
N PRO A 195 39.92 -22.86 -28.76
CA PRO A 195 41.31 -22.37 -28.83
C PRO A 195 42.26 -23.29 -29.61
N ILE A 196 41.86 -24.54 -29.82
CA ILE A 196 42.63 -25.59 -30.52
C ILE A 196 42.33 -25.56 -32.04
N GLY A 197 41.50 -24.62 -32.51
CA GLY A 197 41.22 -24.42 -33.94
C GLY A 197 40.15 -25.35 -34.53
N VAL A 198 39.45 -26.13 -33.70
CA VAL A 198 38.34 -27.00 -34.12
C VAL A 198 37.01 -26.34 -33.74
N GLN A 199 35.99 -26.49 -34.58
CA GLN A 199 34.62 -26.11 -34.23
C GLN A 199 33.89 -27.30 -33.60
N VAL A 200 33.25 -27.04 -32.45
CA VAL A 200 32.48 -28.06 -31.73
C VAL A 200 31.04 -27.59 -31.61
N PRO A 201 30.04 -28.43 -31.98
CA PRO A 201 28.64 -28.06 -31.81
C PRO A 201 28.30 -27.96 -30.32
N LEU A 202 27.50 -26.96 -29.97
CA LEU A 202 27.11 -26.67 -28.59
C LEU A 202 26.44 -27.88 -27.92
N SER A 203 25.70 -28.68 -28.68
CA SER A 203 25.05 -29.93 -28.21
C SER A 203 26.00 -30.95 -27.61
N ASN A 204 27.28 -30.95 -28.01
CA ASN A 204 28.28 -31.83 -27.41
C ASN A 204 28.76 -31.34 -26.04
N LEU A 205 28.60 -30.05 -25.76
CA LEU A 205 29.14 -29.37 -24.59
C LEU A 205 28.10 -29.07 -23.50
N VAL A 206 26.80 -29.13 -23.83
CA VAL A 206 25.73 -28.74 -22.91
C VAL A 206 24.60 -29.76 -22.87
N ASN A 207 23.95 -29.89 -21.72
CA ASN A 207 22.65 -30.53 -21.58
C ASN A 207 21.57 -29.45 -21.43
N ILE A 208 20.45 -29.61 -22.12
CA ILE A 208 19.36 -28.62 -22.12
C ILE A 208 18.15 -29.23 -21.40
N GLU A 209 17.77 -28.63 -20.28
CA GLU A 209 16.60 -29.03 -19.51
C GLU A 209 15.49 -27.99 -19.61
N LYS A 210 14.26 -28.44 -19.83
CA LYS A 210 13.09 -27.56 -19.74
C LYS A 210 12.75 -27.36 -18.27
N GLY A 211 12.63 -26.11 -17.86
CA GLY A 211 12.27 -25.75 -16.49
C GLY A 211 11.31 -24.59 -16.44
N TYR A 212 10.93 -24.24 -15.22
CA TYR A 212 10.23 -23.00 -14.93
C TYR A 212 11.11 -22.17 -13.99
N GLY A 213 11.44 -20.96 -14.41
CA GLY A 213 12.27 -20.01 -13.67
C GLY A 213 11.41 -18.95 -12.96
N PRO A 214 11.79 -18.47 -11.77
CA PRO A 214 11.09 -17.35 -11.15
C PRO A 214 11.30 -16.08 -12.00
N VAL A 215 10.21 -15.40 -12.37
CA VAL A 215 10.27 -14.13 -13.12
C VAL A 215 10.85 -13.01 -12.26
N LYS A 216 10.54 -13.03 -10.96
CA LYS A 216 10.98 -12.03 -9.98
C LYS A 216 11.24 -12.71 -8.64
N ILE A 217 12.33 -12.34 -7.99
CA ILE A 217 12.63 -12.73 -6.60
C ILE A 217 12.57 -11.46 -5.75
N GLU A 218 11.50 -11.33 -4.97
CA GLU A 218 11.36 -10.25 -4.00
C GLU A 218 12.10 -10.60 -2.71
N ARG A 219 12.78 -9.60 -2.14
CA ARG A 219 13.51 -9.73 -0.88
C ARG A 219 13.24 -8.54 0.01
N GLU A 220 13.13 -8.81 1.30
CA GLU A 220 12.96 -7.80 2.34
C GLU A 220 13.83 -8.20 3.54
N GLY A 221 14.70 -7.30 4.00
CA GLY A 221 15.68 -7.64 5.05
C GLY A 221 16.58 -8.83 4.69
N GLN A 222 17.02 -8.93 3.43
CA GLN A 222 17.80 -10.06 2.87
C GLN A 222 17.12 -11.44 2.86
N GLN A 223 15.87 -11.54 3.33
CA GLN A 223 15.07 -12.76 3.25
C GLN A 223 14.17 -12.72 2.02
N ARG A 224 13.96 -13.88 1.38
CA ARG A 224 13.00 -13.99 0.28
C ARG A 224 11.59 -13.84 0.85
N VAL A 225 10.76 -13.08 0.17
CA VAL A 225 9.39 -12.79 0.57
C VAL A 225 8.42 -13.08 -0.57
N ILE A 226 7.26 -13.63 -0.22
CA ILE A 226 6.12 -13.75 -1.13
C ILE A 226 5.01 -12.89 -0.55
N ASN A 227 4.63 -11.84 -1.27
CA ASN A 227 3.60 -10.90 -0.84
C ASN A 227 2.24 -11.36 -1.36
N ILE A 228 1.23 -11.33 -0.50
CA ILE A 228 -0.17 -11.51 -0.86
C ILE A 228 -0.85 -10.16 -0.66
N ASN A 229 -1.13 -9.47 -1.75
CA ASN A 229 -1.78 -8.17 -1.73
C ASN A 229 -3.29 -8.36 -1.87
N ALA A 230 -4.07 -7.64 -1.08
CA ALA A 230 -5.53 -7.63 -1.16
C ALA A 230 -6.07 -6.25 -0.84
N ASN A 231 -7.21 -5.90 -1.40
CA ASN A 231 -7.95 -4.71 -1.04
C ASN A 231 -8.89 -5.03 0.13
N VAL A 232 -9.15 -4.05 1.00
CA VAL A 232 -10.12 -4.22 2.09
C VAL A 232 -11.28 -3.24 1.92
N ARG A 233 -12.51 -3.77 2.01
CA ARG A 233 -13.75 -2.99 2.08
C ARG A 233 -14.10 -2.74 3.55
N GLY A 234 -14.26 -1.47 3.92
CA GLY A 234 -14.64 -1.09 5.28
C GLY A 234 -13.47 -1.08 6.27
N ASP A 235 -13.62 -1.76 7.41
CA ASP A 235 -12.71 -1.64 8.55
C ASP A 235 -11.46 -2.55 8.40
N MET A 236 -10.32 -1.89 8.15
CA MET A 236 -9.01 -2.50 8.01
C MET A 236 -8.62 -3.38 9.21
N LYS A 237 -8.93 -2.95 10.44
CA LYS A 237 -8.57 -3.69 11.65
C LYS A 237 -9.33 -5.01 11.73
N LYS A 238 -10.64 -4.98 11.44
CA LYS A 238 -11.48 -6.18 11.42
C LYS A 238 -10.97 -7.19 10.38
N ALA A 239 -10.55 -6.73 9.20
CA ALA A 239 -9.98 -7.60 8.17
C ALA A 239 -8.71 -8.30 8.65
N VAL A 240 -7.77 -7.55 9.23
CA VAL A 240 -6.53 -8.11 9.76
C VAL A 240 -6.80 -9.11 10.88
N ASP A 241 -7.75 -8.82 11.77
CA ASP A 241 -8.09 -9.73 12.87
C ASP A 241 -8.74 -11.03 12.37
N LEU A 242 -9.62 -10.95 11.37
CA LEU A 242 -10.22 -12.13 10.72
C LEU A 242 -9.15 -12.98 10.02
N ILE A 243 -8.25 -12.34 9.27
CA ILE A 243 -7.16 -13.04 8.59
C ILE A 243 -6.22 -13.68 9.62
N LYS A 244 -5.84 -12.98 10.69
CA LYS A 244 -5.02 -13.55 11.76
C LYS A 244 -5.68 -14.75 12.43
N LYS A 245 -6.99 -14.71 12.68
CA LYS A 245 -7.74 -15.84 13.22
C LYS A 245 -7.76 -17.02 12.25
N ALA A 246 -7.98 -16.77 10.97
CA ALA A 246 -8.04 -17.81 9.95
C ALA A 246 -6.65 -18.39 9.63
N ALA A 247 -5.60 -17.57 9.66
CA ALA A 247 -4.20 -17.97 9.43
C ALA A 247 -3.70 -18.98 10.47
N ARG A 248 -4.27 -19.00 11.70
CA ARG A 248 -3.94 -20.01 12.72
C ARG A 248 -4.25 -21.45 12.28
N LYS A 249 -5.13 -21.63 11.29
CA LYS A 249 -5.44 -22.95 10.72
C LYS A 249 -4.34 -23.45 9.77
N VAL A 250 -3.42 -22.59 9.34
CA VAL A 250 -2.31 -22.95 8.45
C VAL A 250 -1.12 -23.37 9.31
N THR A 251 -0.66 -24.61 9.13
CA THR A 251 0.58 -25.09 9.75
C THR A 251 1.78 -24.47 9.05
N LEU A 252 2.54 -23.62 9.75
CA LEU A 252 3.78 -23.04 9.22
C LEU A 252 4.96 -23.99 9.48
N PRO A 253 5.71 -24.42 8.45
CA PRO A 253 6.98 -25.12 8.62
C PRO A 253 8.02 -24.24 9.32
N GLN A 254 9.05 -24.87 9.89
CA GLN A 254 10.17 -24.13 10.49
C GLN A 254 10.85 -23.23 9.44
N GLY A 255 11.21 -22.01 9.85
CA GLY A 255 11.87 -21.03 8.98
C GLY A 255 10.92 -20.18 8.13
N PHE A 256 9.60 -20.27 8.35
CA PHE A 256 8.61 -19.37 7.76
C PHE A 256 7.97 -18.44 8.79
N THR A 257 7.80 -17.18 8.40
CA THR A 257 7.12 -16.16 9.21
C THR A 257 6.10 -15.43 8.35
N ILE A 258 4.91 -15.22 8.89
CA ILE A 258 3.87 -14.38 8.27
C ILE A 258 3.90 -13.00 8.92
N ILE A 259 4.00 -11.96 8.09
CA ILE A 259 3.97 -10.57 8.50
C ILE A 259 2.78 -9.89 7.81
N TYR A 260 2.09 -9.03 8.55
CA TYR A 260 0.94 -8.27 8.05
C TYR A 260 1.39 -6.81 7.89
N GLY A 261 1.52 -6.38 6.63
CA GLY A 261 2.02 -5.07 6.24
C GLY A 261 1.09 -4.33 5.27
N GLY A 262 1.66 -3.42 4.49
CA GLY A 262 0.91 -2.52 3.60
C GLY A 262 0.26 -1.38 4.40
N SER A 263 -0.92 -0.92 3.98
CA SER A 263 -1.61 0.21 4.61
C SER A 263 -1.89 0.00 6.11
N TRP A 264 -1.98 -1.26 6.56
CA TRP A 264 -2.13 -1.58 7.98
C TRP A 264 -0.89 -1.21 8.82
N GLU A 265 0.30 -1.53 8.33
CA GLU A 265 1.55 -1.18 9.03
C GLU A 265 1.75 0.33 9.06
N ASP A 266 1.48 1.01 7.94
CA ASP A 266 1.56 2.47 7.86
C ASP A 266 0.57 3.15 8.81
N LEU A 267 -0.66 2.63 8.90
CA LEU A 267 -1.66 3.06 9.86
C LEU A 267 -1.15 2.86 11.29
N GLN A 268 -0.62 1.68 11.63
CA GLN A 268 -0.10 1.41 12.97
C GLN A 268 1.06 2.33 13.35
N LYS A 269 2.02 2.55 12.44
CA LYS A 269 3.13 3.49 12.65
C LYS A 269 2.63 4.90 12.88
N THR A 270 1.73 5.38 12.02
CA THR A 270 1.17 6.72 12.12
C THR A 270 0.37 6.91 13.41
N LEU A 271 -0.38 5.89 13.86
CA LEU A 271 -1.07 5.93 15.15
C LEU A 271 -0.09 6.06 16.33
N ILE A 272 1.03 5.33 16.31
CA ILE A 272 2.07 5.39 17.35
C ILE A 272 2.74 6.76 17.34
N ASP A 273 3.14 7.25 16.17
CA ASP A 273 3.80 8.55 16.02
C ASP A 273 2.88 9.68 16.50
N LEU A 274 1.59 9.63 16.13
CA LEU A 274 0.62 10.63 16.54
C LEU A 274 0.30 10.55 18.04
N ALA A 275 0.26 9.35 18.63
CA ALA A 275 0.13 9.19 20.07
C ALA A 275 1.35 9.77 20.82
N MET A 276 2.57 9.58 20.29
CA MET A 276 3.79 10.17 20.84
C MET A 276 3.77 11.70 20.76
N VAL A 277 3.37 12.26 19.61
CA VAL A 277 3.20 13.71 19.43
C VAL A 277 2.14 14.26 20.38
N MET A 278 1.01 13.57 20.54
CA MET A 278 -0.04 13.95 21.49
C MET A 278 0.47 13.96 22.93
N LEU A 279 1.21 12.92 23.34
CA LEU A 279 1.80 12.84 24.68
C LEU A 279 2.79 13.99 24.92
N LEU A 280 3.66 14.26 23.94
CA LEU A 280 4.62 15.38 24.02
C LEU A 280 3.90 16.74 24.09
N ALA A 281 2.84 16.92 23.30
CA ALA A 281 2.02 18.13 23.33
C ALA A 281 1.34 18.32 24.68
N LEU A 282 0.80 17.26 25.29
CA LEU A 282 0.21 17.31 26.62
C LEU A 282 1.24 17.72 27.69
N ILE A 283 2.45 17.17 27.63
CA ILE A 283 3.55 17.54 28.54
C ILE A 283 3.93 19.01 28.34
N LEU A 284 4.07 19.46 27.09
CA LEU A 284 4.43 20.85 26.79
C LEU A 284 3.35 21.83 27.27
N VAL A 285 2.08 21.53 27.00
CA VAL A 285 0.94 22.31 27.50
C VAL A 285 0.94 22.34 29.03
N TYR A 286 1.19 21.21 29.69
CA TYR A 286 1.30 21.16 31.15
C TYR A 286 2.41 22.08 31.68
N LEU A 287 3.59 22.08 31.05
CA LEU A 287 4.72 22.92 31.49
C LEU A 287 4.43 24.42 31.29
N ILE A 288 3.88 24.80 30.13
CA ILE A 288 3.48 26.19 29.86
C ILE A 288 2.44 26.63 30.89
N MET A 289 1.49 25.76 31.20
CA MET A 289 0.46 26.00 32.19
C MET A 289 1.01 26.10 33.62
N ALA A 290 1.93 25.23 33.99
CA ALA A 290 2.58 25.28 35.29
C ALA A 290 3.34 26.60 35.48
N ALA A 291 4.02 27.08 34.43
CA ALA A 291 4.68 28.38 34.42
C ALA A 291 3.66 29.53 34.50
N GLN A 292 2.58 29.47 33.72
CA GLN A 292 1.54 30.51 33.67
C GLN A 292 0.81 30.68 35.01
N PHE A 293 0.50 29.58 35.70
CA PHE A 293 -0.24 29.61 36.97
C PHE A 293 0.67 29.61 38.21
N GLU A 294 1.99 29.56 38.02
CA GLU A 294 2.98 29.37 39.10
C GLU A 294 2.60 28.22 40.05
N SER A 295 1.99 27.16 39.52
CA SER A 295 1.39 26.07 40.29
C SER A 295 1.34 24.79 39.48
N LEU A 296 1.66 23.67 40.12
CA LEU A 296 1.58 22.33 39.51
C LEU A 296 0.17 21.72 39.64
N ILE A 297 -0.67 22.24 40.54
CA ILE A 297 -2.00 21.69 40.82
C ILE A 297 -3.04 22.23 39.82
N HIS A 298 -3.01 23.53 39.51
CA HIS A 298 -3.96 24.14 38.58
C HIS A 298 -3.93 23.50 37.17
N PRO A 299 -2.76 23.24 36.56
CA PRO A 299 -2.68 22.54 35.28
C PRO A 299 -3.21 21.11 35.34
N LEU A 300 -3.00 20.39 36.44
CA LEU A 300 -3.50 19.02 36.60
C LEU A 300 -5.03 18.97 36.61
N ILE A 301 -5.68 19.92 37.30
CA ILE A 301 -7.15 20.05 37.31
C ILE A 301 -7.67 20.32 35.89
N ILE A 302 -6.96 21.14 35.13
CA ILE A 302 -7.32 21.47 33.74
C ILE A 302 -7.16 20.24 32.84
N MET A 303 -6.05 19.50 32.94
CA MET A 303 -5.84 18.27 32.17
C MET A 303 -6.83 17.17 32.50
N ALA A 304 -7.37 17.14 33.72
CA ALA A 304 -8.41 16.20 34.12
C ALA A 304 -9.70 16.35 33.29
N THR A 305 -9.88 17.46 32.54
CA THR A 305 -11.02 17.65 31.63
C THR A 305 -10.89 16.85 30.32
N ILE A 306 -9.66 16.48 29.91
CA ILE A 306 -9.39 15.82 28.62
C ILE A 306 -10.03 14.43 28.52
N PRO A 307 -9.93 13.54 29.54
CA PRO A 307 -10.61 12.25 29.51
C PRO A 307 -12.12 12.35 29.31
N PHE A 308 -12.78 13.39 29.84
CA PHE A 308 -14.22 13.60 29.65
C PHE A 308 -14.55 13.95 28.19
N GLY A 309 -13.70 14.73 27.52
CA GLY A 309 -13.85 14.99 26.08
C GLY A 309 -13.68 13.73 25.24
N LEU A 310 -12.74 12.85 25.61
CA LEU A 310 -12.53 11.57 24.91
C LEU A 310 -13.74 10.65 24.97
N ILE A 311 -14.47 10.62 26.10
CA ILE A 311 -15.72 9.84 26.21
C ILE A 311 -16.73 10.31 25.16
N GLY A 312 -16.89 11.61 24.96
CA GLY A 312 -17.78 12.18 23.93
C GLY A 312 -17.37 11.76 22.52
N VAL A 313 -16.07 11.79 22.21
CA VAL A 313 -15.55 11.34 20.91
C VAL A 313 -15.86 9.85 20.69
N VAL A 314 -15.59 9.00 21.68
CA VAL A 314 -15.85 7.55 21.57
C VAL A 314 -17.33 7.27 21.33
N LEU A 315 -18.23 7.96 22.04
CA LEU A 315 -19.68 7.81 21.85
C LEU A 315 -20.12 8.20 20.42
N ILE A 316 -19.60 9.29 19.88
CA ILE A 316 -19.92 9.74 18.51
C ILE A 316 -19.37 8.77 17.47
N LEU A 317 -18.15 8.26 17.64
CA LEU A 317 -17.56 7.27 16.74
C LEU A 317 -18.38 5.98 16.70
N ILE A 318 -18.85 5.51 17.86
CA ILE A 318 -19.73 4.34 17.97
C ILE A 318 -21.07 4.62 17.29
N ALA A 319 -21.68 5.79 17.53
CA ALA A 319 -22.97 6.16 16.95
C ALA A 319 -22.91 6.32 15.42
N THR A 320 -21.81 6.86 14.89
CA THR A 320 -21.60 7.05 13.44
C THR A 320 -21.01 5.82 12.74
N GLY A 321 -20.59 4.80 13.50
CA GLY A 321 -19.91 3.62 12.96
C GLY A 321 -18.59 3.95 12.27
N THR A 322 -17.95 5.07 12.61
CA THR A 322 -16.70 5.51 11.97
C THR A 322 -15.49 4.87 12.65
N SER A 323 -14.57 4.32 11.84
CA SER A 323 -13.31 3.77 12.35
C SER A 323 -12.37 4.88 12.80
N VAL A 324 -11.54 4.59 13.80
CA VAL A 324 -10.45 5.49 14.22
C VAL A 324 -9.47 5.65 13.06
N SER A 325 -9.34 6.88 12.57
CA SER A 325 -8.44 7.26 11.50
C SER A 325 -7.53 8.40 11.92
N VAL A 326 -6.52 8.71 11.10
CA VAL A 326 -5.64 9.88 11.31
C VAL A 326 -6.46 11.16 11.43
N VAL A 327 -7.52 11.31 10.62
CA VAL A 327 -8.43 12.47 10.66
C VAL A 327 -9.15 12.56 12.01
N VAL A 328 -9.62 11.44 12.55
CA VAL A 328 -10.27 11.39 13.87
C VAL A 328 -9.29 11.83 14.97
N LEU A 329 -8.04 11.40 14.92
CA LEU A 329 -7.03 11.79 15.90
C LEU A 329 -6.65 13.27 15.81
N ILE A 330 -6.56 13.85 14.60
CA ILE A 330 -6.42 15.31 14.44
C ILE A 330 -7.59 16.03 15.10
N GLY A 331 -8.82 15.51 14.93
CA GLY A 331 -10.01 15.99 15.63
C GLY A 331 -9.89 15.93 17.16
N ILE A 332 -9.36 14.83 17.71
CA ILE A 332 -9.10 14.68 19.15
C ILE A 332 -8.09 15.72 19.65
N ILE A 333 -7.02 15.97 18.90
CA ILE A 333 -5.99 16.97 19.24
C ILE A 333 -6.60 18.38 19.27
N MET A 334 -7.38 18.74 18.26
CA MET A 334 -8.08 20.02 18.22
C MET A 334 -9.07 20.17 19.38
N MET A 335 -9.86 19.12 19.64
CA MET A 335 -10.81 19.07 20.76
C MET A 335 -10.09 19.28 22.10
N ALA A 336 -8.97 18.59 22.33
CA ALA A 336 -8.18 18.74 23.55
C ALA A 336 -7.73 20.20 23.74
N GLY A 337 -7.25 20.86 22.68
CA GLY A 337 -6.86 22.28 22.74
C GLY A 337 -8.02 23.21 23.10
N ILE A 338 -9.20 23.01 22.52
CA ILE A 338 -10.39 23.83 22.78
C ILE A 338 -10.88 23.63 24.23
N VAL A 339 -10.98 22.38 24.68
CA VAL A 339 -11.42 22.04 26.04
C VAL A 339 -10.44 22.60 27.07
N VAL A 340 -9.14 22.44 26.84
CA VAL A 340 -8.09 23.00 27.69
C VAL A 340 -8.22 24.52 27.72
N ASN A 341 -8.32 25.21 26.58
CA ASN A 341 -8.44 26.67 26.55
C ASN A 341 -9.63 27.16 27.38
N ASN A 342 -10.81 26.53 27.24
CA ASN A 342 -12.00 26.88 28.03
C ASN A 342 -11.77 26.65 29.54
N ALA A 343 -11.06 25.59 29.91
CA ALA A 343 -10.74 25.28 31.30
C ALA A 343 -9.70 26.26 31.89
N ILE A 344 -8.66 26.65 31.14
CA ILE A 344 -7.68 27.69 31.52
C ILE A 344 -8.40 28.96 31.95
N ILE A 345 -9.27 29.42 31.07
CA ILE A 345 -10.05 30.64 31.16
C ILE A 345 -10.99 30.63 32.38
N LEU A 346 -11.58 29.47 32.71
CA LEU A 346 -12.46 29.30 33.87
C LEU A 346 -11.67 29.28 35.18
N VAL A 347 -10.60 28.47 35.25
CA VAL A 347 -9.76 28.33 36.44
C VAL A 347 -9.04 29.64 36.77
N ASP A 348 -8.54 30.35 35.77
CA ASP A 348 -7.95 31.68 35.94
C ASP A 348 -8.94 32.66 36.60
N ARG A 349 -10.19 32.68 36.12
CA ARG A 349 -11.21 33.57 36.70
C ARG A 349 -11.56 33.20 38.14
N ILE A 350 -11.64 31.90 38.46
CA ILE A 350 -11.85 31.42 39.84
C ILE A 350 -10.70 31.88 40.73
N ASN A 351 -9.45 31.74 40.26
CA ASN A 351 -8.27 32.17 41.00
C ASN A 351 -8.23 33.68 41.22
N GLN A 352 -8.61 34.49 40.22
CA GLN A 352 -8.75 35.94 40.38
C GLN A 352 -9.77 36.31 41.46
N LEU A 353 -10.96 35.68 41.45
CA LEU A 353 -12.01 35.95 42.45
C LEU A 353 -11.58 35.54 43.86
N LYS A 354 -10.86 34.41 43.99
CA LYS A 354 -10.26 33.99 45.26
C LYS A 354 -9.22 35.00 45.77
N ARG A 355 -8.38 35.56 44.89
CA ARG A 355 -7.40 36.61 45.26
C ARG A 355 -8.07 37.89 45.75
N THR A 356 -9.28 38.20 45.27
CA THR A 356 -10.08 39.34 45.75
C THR A 356 -10.85 39.06 47.06
N GLY A 357 -10.62 37.92 47.71
CA GLY A 357 -11.24 37.57 49.00
C GLY A 357 -12.63 36.96 48.90
N VAL A 358 -13.10 36.59 47.71
CA VAL A 358 -14.40 35.92 47.53
C VAL A 358 -14.31 34.48 48.03
N GLU A 359 -15.33 34.05 48.79
CA GLU A 359 -15.48 32.68 49.27
C GLU A 359 -15.38 31.65 48.12
N PRO A 360 -14.65 30.51 48.27
CA PRO A 360 -14.38 29.58 47.18
C PRO A 360 -15.62 29.10 46.40
N ILE A 361 -16.71 28.78 47.10
CA ILE A 361 -17.95 28.31 46.45
C ILE A 361 -18.61 29.42 45.63
N ARG A 362 -18.62 30.66 46.15
CA ARG A 362 -19.16 31.82 45.45
C ARG A 362 -18.30 32.18 44.24
N ALA A 363 -16.98 32.07 44.36
CA ALA A 363 -16.04 32.30 43.27
C ALA A 363 -16.27 31.32 42.09
N VAL A 364 -16.51 30.04 42.38
CA VAL A 364 -16.84 29.03 41.36
C VAL A 364 -18.18 29.35 40.68
N MET A 365 -19.22 29.63 41.47
CA MET A 365 -20.55 29.96 40.92
C MET A 365 -20.52 31.20 40.02
N GLU A 366 -19.82 32.24 40.44
CA GLU A 366 -19.75 33.50 39.70
C GLU A 366 -18.90 33.37 38.43
N ALA A 367 -17.77 32.66 38.50
CA ALA A 367 -16.96 32.34 37.32
C ALA A 367 -17.73 31.49 36.31
N ALA A 368 -18.43 30.45 36.78
CA ALA A 368 -19.25 29.59 35.93
C ALA A 368 -20.38 30.37 35.25
N ARG A 369 -21.13 31.19 35.99
CA ARG A 369 -22.23 32.00 35.43
C ARG A 369 -21.75 32.95 34.33
N ARG A 370 -20.60 33.61 34.52
CA ARG A 370 -20.04 34.54 33.53
C ARG A 370 -19.51 33.82 32.28
N ARG A 371 -18.93 32.64 32.44
CA ARG A 371 -18.33 31.88 31.33
C ARG A 371 -19.32 31.01 30.56
N LEU A 372 -20.42 30.58 31.19
CA LEU A 372 -21.40 29.68 30.60
C LEU A 372 -21.92 30.18 29.25
N ARG A 373 -22.24 31.48 29.14
CA ARG A 373 -22.69 32.07 27.88
C ARG A 373 -21.63 31.96 26.78
N THR A 374 -20.38 32.29 27.09
CA THR A 374 -19.28 32.24 26.11
C THR A 374 -18.98 30.81 25.68
N ILE A 375 -18.95 29.85 26.63
CA ILE A 375 -18.68 28.43 26.34
C ILE A 375 -19.80 27.83 25.46
N LEU A 376 -21.07 28.17 25.70
CA LEU A 376 -22.18 27.70 24.88
C LEU A 376 -22.10 28.24 23.44
N ILE A 377 -21.74 29.51 23.26
CA ILE A 377 -21.59 30.11 21.93
C ILE A 377 -20.46 29.41 21.16
N THR A 378 -19.26 29.32 21.75
CA THR A 378 -18.11 28.70 21.06
C THR A 378 -18.35 27.23 20.75
N THR A 379 -18.95 26.47 21.67
CA THR A 379 -19.28 25.06 21.44
C THR A 379 -20.34 24.91 20.34
N GLY A 380 -21.36 25.77 20.33
CA GLY A 380 -22.41 25.78 19.31
C GLY A 380 -21.89 26.12 17.91
N ASP A 381 -21.00 27.11 17.80
CA ASP A 381 -20.40 27.52 16.53
C ASP A 381 -19.49 26.42 15.95
N ILE A 382 -18.67 25.79 16.81
CA ILE A 382 -17.82 24.66 16.42
C ILE A 382 -18.66 23.47 15.96
N SER A 383 -19.75 23.17 16.68
CA SER A 383 -20.67 22.10 16.29
C SER A 383 -21.28 22.37 14.92
N LYS A 384 -21.78 23.59 14.66
CA LYS A 384 -22.36 23.97 13.35
C LYS A 384 -21.33 23.90 12.22
N ALA A 385 -20.12 24.39 12.45
CA ALA A 385 -19.03 24.32 11.47
C ALA A 385 -18.68 22.86 11.12
N ALA A 386 -18.69 21.97 12.12
CA ALA A 386 -18.48 20.55 11.93
C ALA A 386 -19.63 19.88 11.14
N THR A 387 -20.88 20.30 11.34
CA THR A 387 -22.03 19.76 10.59
C THR A 387 -22.04 20.23 9.13
N CYS A 388 -21.64 21.48 8.84
CA CYS A 388 -21.56 21.99 7.48
C CYS A 388 -20.46 21.36 6.61
N THR A 389 -19.44 20.75 7.24
CA THR A 389 -18.29 20.16 6.54
C THR A 389 -18.43 18.66 6.24
N ASN A 390 -19.47 17.98 6.77
CA ASN A 390 -19.68 16.55 6.53
C ASN A 390 -21.16 16.19 6.33
N PRO A 391 -21.58 15.75 5.13
CA PRO A 391 -22.98 15.43 4.84
C PRO A 391 -23.53 14.26 5.67
N LYS A 392 -22.68 13.33 6.14
CA LYS A 392 -23.10 12.24 7.06
C LYS A 392 -23.39 12.72 8.48
N MET A 393 -22.85 13.87 8.88
CA MET A 393 -23.13 14.47 10.20
C MET A 393 -24.42 15.29 10.19
N PHE A 394 -24.81 15.81 9.02
CA PHE A 394 -26.05 16.55 8.81
C PHE A 394 -27.29 15.67 9.01
N SER A 395 -27.27 14.41 8.55
CA SER A 395 -28.39 13.47 8.74
C SER A 395 -28.61 13.08 10.21
N LEU A 396 -27.55 13.06 11.01
CA LEU A 396 -27.61 12.74 12.44
C LEU A 396 -28.04 13.95 13.29
N SER A 397 -27.65 15.16 12.90
CA SER A 397 -28.13 16.42 13.50
C SER A 397 -29.59 16.73 13.18
N ALA A 398 -30.17 16.14 12.13
CA ALA A 398 -31.59 16.27 11.81
C ALA A 398 -32.47 15.25 12.56
N ALA A 399 -31.85 14.22 13.15
CA ALA A 399 -32.53 13.15 13.89
C ALA A 399 -32.50 13.34 15.42
N LEU A 400 -31.66 14.25 15.92
CA LEU A 400 -31.58 14.72 17.31
C LEU A 400 -32.13 16.14 17.40
#